data_AF-A0AAN6DCR2-F1
#
_entry.id   AF-A0AAN6DCR2-F1
#
_cell.length_a   1.000
_cell.length_b   1.000
_cell.length_c   1.000
_cell.angle_alpha   90.00
_cell.angle_beta   90.00
_cell.angle_gamma   90.00
#
_symmetry.space_group_name_H-M   'P 1'
#
loop_
_entity.id
_entity.type
_entity.pdbx_description
1 polymer ?
#
loop_
_entity_poly.entity_id
_entity_poly.type
_entity_poly.pdbx_seq_one_letter_code
_entity_poly.pdbx_strand_id
1 'polypeptide(L)'
;MNSWNPVPRALGQTKQHLLRRRQMLGSSQPVRPIQQLKLRKVRQKSRGLLIWLYSISLLTFGISFLLLNSLVPIDVILRSLTSSIIAFNTLVIVCACALFLLLSAIIYIVRILNIKRHLQDIPKPYMPITEKDIGKREAKYIAQQIARTKEIKKLAGPQGPLDHAGLHCGQGSADVPLPDNLIYENVVCAIGEDIKYRHALHLTSTFQIKVEPNKTLRDIISAAVQKTDLPARDSDLVAEFLAHYEKLRFSGQPITKTEFLTFLRLWDHTRTILKRQV
;
A
#
# COMPACT_ATOMS: atom_id res chain seq x y z
N MET A 1 36.89 26.61 54.29
CA MET A 1 35.75 26.01 55.04
C MET A 1 34.86 25.34 54.01
N ASN A 2 35.11 24.06 53.74
CA ASN A 2 34.42 22.90 54.32
C ASN A 2 32.99 22.81 53.75
N SER A 3 32.52 21.74 53.12
CA SER A 3 32.95 20.34 53.17
C SER A 3 32.33 19.57 52.00
N TRP A 4 33.16 18.83 51.27
CA TRP A 4 32.74 17.66 50.51
C TRP A 4 32.14 16.63 51.47
N ASN A 5 31.01 16.01 51.09
CA ASN A 5 30.57 14.76 51.69
C ASN A 5 30.02 13.81 50.58
N PRO A 6 30.38 12.52 50.60
CA PRO A 6 30.17 11.61 49.47
C PRO A 6 28.78 10.97 49.48
N VAL A 7 28.27 10.68 48.29
CA VAL A 7 27.03 9.91 48.06
C VAL A 7 27.26 8.45 48.49
N PRO A 8 26.39 7.84 49.32
CA PRO A 8 26.52 6.45 49.71
C PRO A 8 26.22 5.53 48.51
N ARG A 9 27.17 4.63 48.24
CA ARG A 9 27.13 3.57 47.23
C ARG A 9 26.10 2.51 47.65
N ALA A 10 24.83 2.74 47.32
CA ALA A 10 23.72 1.79 47.53
C ALA A 10 23.75 0.67 46.49
N LEU A 11 24.79 -0.18 46.53
CA LEU A 11 24.97 -1.35 45.66
C LEU A 11 24.19 -2.60 46.14
N GLY A 12 23.11 -2.39 46.90
CA GLY A 12 22.29 -3.45 47.50
C GLY A 12 20.82 -3.51 47.03
N GLN A 13 20.27 -2.42 46.47
CA GLN A 13 18.84 -2.37 46.11
C GLN A 13 18.53 -2.68 44.64
N THR A 14 19.52 -2.64 43.76
CA THR A 14 19.34 -2.89 42.32
C THR A 14 18.98 -4.34 42.00
N LYS A 15 19.48 -5.32 42.78
CA LYS A 15 19.09 -6.72 42.59
C LYS A 15 17.62 -6.97 42.93
N GLN A 16 17.07 -6.35 43.98
CA GLN A 16 15.67 -6.56 44.36
C GLN A 16 14.70 -5.90 43.38
N HIS A 17 15.02 -4.71 42.86
CA HIS A 17 14.21 -4.07 41.82
C HIS A 17 14.29 -4.81 40.48
N LEU A 18 15.45 -5.38 40.12
CA LEU A 18 15.60 -6.21 38.92
C LEU A 18 14.88 -7.57 39.06
N LEU A 19 14.90 -8.18 40.25
CA LEU A 19 14.15 -9.41 40.54
C LEU A 19 12.63 -9.18 40.55
N ARG A 20 12.15 -8.05 41.07
CA ARG A 20 10.73 -7.65 40.95
C ARG A 20 10.31 -7.41 39.49
N ARG A 21 11.18 -6.82 38.67
CA ARG A 21 10.91 -6.64 37.23
C ARG A 21 10.85 -7.97 36.49
N ARG A 22 11.71 -8.94 36.86
CA ARG A 22 11.66 -10.31 36.34
C ARG A 22 10.40 -11.07 36.76
N GLN A 23 9.92 -10.88 38.00
CA GLN A 23 8.64 -11.45 38.45
C GLN A 23 7.42 -10.83 37.74
N MET A 24 7.44 -9.52 37.44
CA MET A 24 6.37 -8.84 36.70
C MET A 24 6.34 -9.18 35.19
N LEU A 25 7.48 -9.57 34.60
CA LEU A 25 7.56 -10.13 33.23
C LEU A 25 7.25 -11.64 33.18
N GLY A 26 7.21 -12.30 34.35
CA GLY A 26 6.79 -13.70 34.51
C GLY A 26 5.28 -13.89 34.63
N SER A 27 4.52 -12.81 34.84
CA SER A 27 3.05 -12.81 34.75
C SER A 27 2.58 -12.38 33.37
N SER A 28 3.18 -12.93 32.31
CA SER A 28 2.44 -13.13 31.08
C SER A 28 1.30 -14.06 31.46
N GLN A 29 0.09 -13.51 31.63
CA GLN A 29 -1.11 -14.33 31.60
C GLN A 29 -0.95 -15.26 30.39
N PRO A 30 -1.04 -16.58 30.57
CA PRO A 30 -1.12 -17.44 29.40
C PRO A 30 -2.32 -16.89 28.63
N VAL A 31 -2.07 -16.36 27.43
CA VAL A 31 -3.13 -16.12 26.46
C VAL A 31 -3.87 -17.44 26.44
N ARG A 32 -5.07 -17.46 27.04
CA ARG A 32 -5.86 -18.69 27.08
C ARG A 32 -5.89 -19.10 25.62
N PRO A 33 -5.38 -20.29 25.26
CA PRO A 33 -5.52 -20.74 23.88
C PRO A 33 -6.99 -20.57 23.61
N ILE A 34 -7.33 -19.76 22.59
CA ILE A 34 -8.70 -19.61 22.11
C ILE A 34 -9.26 -21.01 22.20
N GLN A 35 -10.17 -21.22 23.15
CA GLN A 35 -10.74 -22.53 23.38
C GLN A 35 -11.38 -22.82 22.05
N GLN A 36 -10.67 -23.59 21.23
CA GLN A 36 -11.13 -24.09 19.96
C GLN A 36 -12.42 -24.75 20.38
N LEU A 37 -13.53 -24.10 20.05
CA LEU A 37 -14.85 -24.64 20.27
C LEU A 37 -14.81 -25.93 19.48
N LYS A 38 -14.54 -27.05 20.18
CA LYS A 38 -14.73 -28.41 19.70
C LYS A 38 -16.23 -28.54 19.54
N LEU A 39 -16.75 -27.91 18.50
CA LEU A 39 -18.10 -28.11 18.02
C LEU A 39 -18.14 -29.57 17.58
N ARG A 40 -18.70 -30.37 18.49
CA ARG A 40 -19.25 -31.71 18.31
C ARG A 40 -19.13 -32.21 16.85
N LYS A 41 -18.06 -32.96 16.59
CA LYS A 41 -17.82 -33.73 15.36
C LYS A 41 -18.89 -34.81 15.09
N VAL A 42 -19.84 -34.99 16.01
CA VAL A 42 -20.88 -36.04 15.98
C VAL A 42 -22.10 -35.64 15.11
N ARG A 43 -22.33 -34.34 14.84
CA ARG A 43 -23.46 -33.86 14.02
C ARG A 43 -23.01 -33.35 12.63
N GLN A 44 -21.93 -33.89 12.09
CA GLN A 44 -21.41 -33.47 10.77
C GLN A 44 -21.69 -34.50 9.67
N LYS A 45 -21.75 -35.80 10.02
CA LYS A 45 -21.94 -36.89 9.06
C LYS A 45 -23.35 -36.91 8.44
N SER A 46 -24.41 -36.58 9.19
CA SER A 46 -25.78 -36.53 8.65
C SER A 46 -26.06 -35.32 7.78
N ARG A 47 -25.42 -34.17 8.05
CA ARG A 47 -25.54 -32.96 7.22
C ARG A 47 -24.94 -33.16 5.84
N GLY A 48 -23.81 -33.86 5.74
CA GLY A 48 -23.21 -34.20 4.44
C GLY A 48 -24.14 -35.06 3.58
N LEU A 49 -24.79 -36.08 4.17
CA LEU A 49 -25.74 -36.92 3.46
C LEU A 49 -27.00 -36.15 3.02
N LEU A 50 -27.56 -35.30 3.88
CA LEU A 50 -28.72 -34.48 3.52
C LEU A 50 -28.39 -33.46 2.42
N ILE A 51 -27.20 -32.86 2.45
CA ILE A 51 -26.73 -31.94 1.40
C ILE A 51 -26.52 -32.70 0.08
N TRP A 52 -25.95 -33.91 0.15
CA TRP A 52 -25.73 -34.75 -1.02
C TRP A 52 -27.05 -35.23 -1.65
N LEU A 53 -28.00 -35.70 -0.83
CA LEU A 53 -29.35 -36.07 -1.26
C LEU A 53 -30.11 -34.87 -1.83
N TYR A 54 -30.01 -33.70 -1.20
CA TYR A 54 -30.59 -32.46 -1.71
C TYR A 54 -29.98 -32.10 -3.08
N SER A 55 -28.66 -32.15 -3.21
CA SER A 55 -27.97 -31.85 -4.47
C SER A 55 -28.35 -32.82 -5.59
N ILE A 56 -28.50 -34.11 -5.31
CA ILE A 56 -28.90 -35.11 -6.31
C ILE A 56 -30.37 -34.97 -6.66
N SER A 57 -31.25 -34.74 -5.68
CA SER A 57 -32.66 -34.47 -5.96
C SER A 57 -32.81 -33.23 -6.84
N LEU A 58 -32.05 -32.17 -6.58
CA LEU A 58 -32.09 -30.94 -7.36
C LEU A 58 -31.55 -31.14 -8.79
N LEU A 59 -30.48 -31.92 -8.95
CA LEU A 59 -29.95 -32.27 -10.27
C LEU A 59 -30.96 -33.11 -11.08
N THR A 60 -31.56 -34.11 -10.45
CA THR A 60 -32.54 -35.00 -11.11
C THR A 60 -33.83 -34.25 -11.48
N PHE A 61 -34.36 -33.41 -10.60
CA PHE A 61 -35.48 -32.51 -10.92
C PHE A 61 -35.11 -31.52 -12.03
N GLY A 62 -33.90 -30.97 -12.01
CA GLY A 62 -33.42 -30.05 -13.06
C GLY A 62 -33.34 -30.72 -14.43
N ILE A 63 -32.77 -31.93 -14.51
CA ILE A 63 -32.69 -32.71 -15.75
C ILE A 63 -34.10 -33.10 -16.24
N SER A 64 -34.97 -33.58 -15.34
CA SER A 64 -36.35 -33.93 -15.67
C SER A 64 -37.13 -32.70 -16.18
N PHE A 65 -36.92 -31.54 -15.57
CA PHE A 65 -37.51 -30.28 -16.00
C PHE A 65 -37.02 -29.87 -17.39
N LEU A 66 -35.72 -29.95 -17.67
CA LEU A 66 -35.16 -29.64 -18.99
C LEU A 66 -35.69 -30.60 -20.07
N LEU A 67 -35.80 -31.89 -19.76
CA LEU A 67 -36.40 -32.88 -20.66
C LEU A 67 -37.85 -32.54 -20.97
N LEU A 68 -38.67 -32.26 -19.95
CA LEU A 68 -40.08 -31.86 -20.13
C LEU A 68 -40.23 -30.56 -20.93
N ASN A 69 -39.35 -29.57 -20.71
CA ASN A 69 -39.35 -28.34 -21.50
C ASN A 69 -38.90 -28.57 -22.94
N SER A 70 -38.06 -29.57 -23.18
CA SER A 70 -37.63 -29.95 -24.54
C SER A 70 -38.68 -30.79 -25.28
N LEU A 71 -39.60 -31.46 -24.59
CA LEU A 71 -40.69 -32.19 -25.26
C LEU A 71 -41.59 -31.25 -26.06
N VAL A 72 -41.88 -30.05 -25.54
CA VAL A 72 -42.72 -29.05 -26.22
C VAL A 72 -42.18 -28.65 -27.60
N PRO A 73 -40.92 -28.21 -27.76
CA PRO A 73 -40.38 -27.88 -29.07
C PRO A 73 -40.22 -29.10 -29.98
N ILE A 74 -39.89 -30.28 -29.44
CA ILE A 74 -39.83 -31.53 -30.24
C ILE A 74 -41.19 -31.84 -30.86
N ASP A 75 -42.26 -31.73 -30.08
CA ASP A 75 -43.62 -32.00 -30.55
C ASP A 75 -44.07 -30.98 -31.60
N VAL A 76 -43.69 -29.69 -31.41
CA VAL A 76 -43.94 -28.64 -32.40
C VAL A 76 -43.17 -28.89 -33.70
N ILE A 77 -41.92 -29.34 -33.64
CA ILE A 77 -41.12 -29.68 -34.84
C ILE A 77 -41.77 -30.81 -35.61
N LEU A 78 -42.18 -31.90 -34.93
CA LEU A 78 -42.85 -33.04 -35.57
C LEU A 78 -44.19 -32.64 -36.22
N ARG A 79 -44.94 -31.76 -35.57
CA ARG A 79 -46.23 -31.26 -36.08
C ARG A 79 -46.07 -30.24 -37.21
N SER A 80 -44.97 -29.49 -37.22
CA SER A 80 -44.60 -28.56 -38.30
C SER A 80 -44.19 -29.27 -39.58
N LEU A 81 -43.70 -30.51 -39.51
CA LEU A 81 -43.34 -31.30 -40.68
C LEU A 81 -44.57 -31.90 -41.39
N THR A 82 -45.72 -31.95 -40.72
CA THR A 82 -46.93 -32.64 -41.18
C THR A 82 -48.13 -31.72 -41.45
N SER A 83 -48.14 -30.48 -40.94
CA SER A 83 -49.31 -29.58 -40.96
C SER A 83 -49.02 -28.23 -41.65
N SER A 84 -49.98 -27.69 -42.40
CA SER A 84 -49.84 -26.41 -43.15
C SER A 84 -50.08 -25.13 -42.33
N ILE A 85 -50.52 -25.25 -41.08
CA ILE A 85 -50.87 -24.10 -40.21
C ILE A 85 -49.64 -23.67 -39.40
N ILE A 86 -48.71 -23.01 -40.07
CA ILE A 86 -47.41 -22.56 -39.52
C ILE A 86 -47.59 -21.60 -38.34
N ALA A 87 -48.65 -20.79 -38.33
CA ALA A 87 -48.87 -19.74 -37.33
C ALA A 87 -49.02 -20.28 -35.89
N PHE A 88 -49.74 -21.40 -35.70
CA PHE A 88 -49.95 -21.97 -34.37
C PHE A 88 -48.65 -22.55 -33.79
N ASN A 89 -47.85 -23.22 -34.65
CA ASN A 89 -46.56 -23.80 -34.26
C ASN A 89 -45.56 -22.73 -33.79
N THR A 90 -45.47 -21.61 -34.50
CA THR A 90 -44.62 -20.48 -34.11
C THR A 90 -45.05 -19.87 -32.77
N LEU A 91 -46.36 -19.77 -32.51
CA LEU A 91 -46.87 -19.24 -31.25
C LEU A 91 -46.47 -20.13 -30.05
N VAL A 92 -46.56 -21.45 -30.20
CA VAL A 92 -46.16 -22.39 -29.13
C VAL A 92 -44.66 -22.27 -28.81
N ILE A 93 -43.80 -22.11 -29.82
CA ILE A 93 -42.34 -21.92 -29.61
C ILE A 93 -42.07 -20.60 -28.89
N VAL A 94 -42.70 -19.51 -29.31
CA VAL A 94 -42.54 -18.20 -28.67
C VAL A 94 -42.98 -18.25 -27.20
N CYS A 95 -44.11 -18.89 -26.90
CA CYS A 95 -44.57 -19.09 -25.52
C CYS A 95 -43.58 -19.95 -24.70
N ALA A 96 -43.03 -21.03 -25.28
CA ALA A 96 -42.04 -21.86 -24.61
C ALA A 96 -40.74 -21.11 -24.31
N CYS A 97 -40.23 -20.31 -25.25
CA CYS A 97 -39.06 -19.47 -25.05
C CYS A 97 -39.31 -18.40 -23.97
N ALA A 98 -40.48 -17.76 -23.97
CA ALA A 98 -40.84 -16.77 -22.97
C ALA A 98 -40.91 -17.37 -21.55
N LEU A 99 -41.52 -18.56 -21.42
CA LEU A 99 -41.58 -19.29 -20.14
C LEU A 99 -40.19 -19.71 -19.65
N PHE A 100 -39.33 -20.17 -20.55
CA PHE A 100 -37.95 -20.54 -20.23
C PHE A 100 -37.14 -19.35 -19.71
N LEU A 101 -37.23 -18.20 -20.37
CA LEU A 101 -36.57 -16.96 -19.93
C LEU A 101 -37.08 -16.50 -18.56
N LEU A 102 -38.39 -16.57 -18.35
CA LEU A 102 -39.02 -16.19 -17.07
C LEU A 102 -38.53 -17.09 -15.93
N LEU A 103 -38.49 -18.41 -16.13
CA LEU A 103 -38.03 -19.35 -15.11
C LEU A 103 -36.53 -19.22 -14.84
N SER A 104 -35.72 -19.04 -15.89
CA SER A 104 -34.29 -18.76 -15.76
C SER A 104 -34.05 -17.50 -14.93
N ALA A 105 -34.80 -16.42 -15.20
CA ALA A 105 -34.73 -15.18 -14.42
C ALA A 105 -35.12 -15.39 -12.96
N ILE A 106 -36.21 -16.13 -12.68
CA ILE A 106 -36.63 -16.44 -11.30
C ILE A 106 -35.54 -17.21 -10.55
N ILE A 107 -34.97 -18.26 -11.14
CA ILE A 107 -33.90 -19.06 -10.53
C ILE A 107 -32.67 -18.18 -10.26
N TYR A 108 -32.30 -17.32 -11.20
CA TYR A 108 -31.19 -16.39 -11.03
C TYR A 108 -31.42 -15.39 -9.90
N ILE A 109 -32.63 -14.83 -9.80
CA ILE A 109 -33.04 -13.92 -8.73
C ILE A 109 -32.98 -14.63 -7.36
N VAL A 110 -33.49 -15.85 -7.26
CA VAL A 110 -33.41 -16.64 -6.01
C VAL A 110 -31.96 -16.89 -5.62
N ARG A 111 -31.08 -17.19 -6.57
CA ARG A 111 -29.65 -17.40 -6.33
C ARG A 111 -28.98 -16.13 -5.79
N ILE A 112 -29.21 -14.97 -6.41
CA ILE A 112 -28.60 -13.71 -5.94
C ILE A 112 -29.13 -13.33 -4.55
N LEU A 113 -30.41 -13.56 -4.25
CA LEU A 113 -30.97 -13.30 -2.93
C LEU A 113 -30.38 -14.22 -1.85
N ASN A 114 -30.18 -15.51 -2.16
CA ASN A 114 -29.55 -16.45 -1.23
C ASN A 114 -28.08 -16.09 -0.97
N ILE A 115 -27.32 -15.69 -1.99
CA ILE A 115 -25.93 -15.21 -1.82
C ILE A 115 -25.91 -13.96 -0.93
N LYS A 116 -26.81 -13.01 -1.15
CA LYS A 116 -26.91 -11.81 -0.30
C LYS A 116 -27.23 -12.16 1.15
N ARG A 117 -28.12 -13.12 1.40
CA ARG A 117 -28.42 -13.62 2.75
C ARG A 117 -27.18 -14.23 3.41
N HIS A 118 -26.46 -15.09 2.70
CA HIS A 118 -25.23 -15.68 3.22
C HIS A 118 -24.13 -14.66 3.51
N LEU A 119 -24.01 -13.59 2.70
CA LEU A 119 -23.07 -12.49 2.98
C LEU A 119 -23.48 -11.67 4.21
N GLN A 120 -24.77 -11.55 4.50
CA GLN A 120 -25.27 -10.88 5.71
C GLN A 120 -25.04 -11.74 6.97
N ASP A 121 -25.02 -13.06 6.84
CA ASP A 121 -24.74 -14.01 7.92
C ASP A 121 -23.25 -14.08 8.31
N ILE A 122 -22.33 -13.52 7.51
CA ILE A 122 -20.93 -13.41 7.90
C ILE A 122 -20.85 -12.50 9.12
N PRO A 123 -20.34 -12.98 10.28
CA PRO A 123 -20.28 -12.18 11.50
C PRO A 123 -19.38 -10.98 11.24
N LYS A 124 -19.98 -9.80 11.13
CA LYS A 124 -19.23 -8.54 11.03
C LYS A 124 -18.47 -8.36 12.34
N PRO A 125 -17.19 -7.94 12.29
CA PRO A 125 -16.47 -7.57 13.51
C PRO A 125 -17.26 -6.48 14.21
N TYR A 126 -17.92 -6.83 15.32
CA TYR A 126 -18.67 -5.86 16.09
C TYR A 126 -17.66 -4.98 16.81
N MET A 127 -17.56 -3.74 16.37
CA MET A 127 -16.85 -2.70 17.08
C MET A 127 -17.88 -1.93 17.90
N PRO A 128 -17.79 -1.93 19.23
CA PRO A 128 -18.72 -1.15 20.04
C PRO A 128 -18.44 0.34 19.81
N ILE A 129 -19.39 1.02 19.17
CA ILE A 129 -19.30 2.45 18.84
C ILE A 129 -20.07 3.27 19.88
N THR A 130 -21.08 2.68 20.52
CA THR A 130 -21.99 3.35 21.46
C THR A 130 -21.68 2.94 22.90
N GLU A 131 -21.81 3.84 23.88
CA GLU A 131 -21.64 3.51 25.31
C GLU A 131 -22.65 2.48 25.85
N LYS A 132 -23.73 2.19 25.09
CA LYS A 132 -24.73 1.16 25.41
C LYS A 132 -24.27 -0.25 25.00
N ASP A 133 -23.30 -0.33 24.10
CA ASP A 133 -22.77 -1.58 23.53
C ASP A 133 -21.85 -2.33 24.50
N ILE A 134 -21.34 -1.61 25.52
CA ILE A 134 -20.39 -2.14 26.50
C ILE A 134 -20.78 -1.68 27.90
N GLY A 135 -20.47 -2.49 28.92
CA GLY A 135 -20.65 -2.08 30.31
C GLY A 135 -19.84 -0.81 30.65
N LYS A 136 -20.40 0.06 31.50
CA LYS A 136 -19.79 1.34 31.92
C LYS A 136 -18.32 1.21 32.38
N ARG A 137 -17.99 0.09 33.03
CA ARG A 137 -16.62 -0.23 33.49
C ARG A 137 -15.65 -0.40 32.32
N GLU A 138 -16.04 -1.20 31.33
CA GLU A 138 -15.22 -1.51 30.17
C GLU A 138 -15.06 -0.28 29.26
N ALA A 139 -16.13 0.48 29.07
CA ALA A 139 -16.08 1.76 28.35
C ALA A 139 -15.09 2.73 28.98
N LYS A 140 -15.14 2.87 30.31
CA LYS A 140 -14.19 3.69 31.08
C LYS A 140 -12.75 3.18 30.95
N TYR A 141 -12.54 1.86 31.01
CA TYR A 141 -11.22 1.27 30.83
C TYR A 141 -10.64 1.54 29.43
N ILE A 142 -11.44 1.35 28.38
CA ILE A 142 -11.04 1.63 27.00
C ILE A 142 -10.69 3.11 26.83
N ALA A 143 -11.53 4.02 27.32
CA ALA A 143 -11.26 5.45 27.27
C ALA A 143 -9.94 5.83 27.97
N GLN A 144 -9.66 5.22 29.13
CA GLN A 144 -8.40 5.39 29.84
C GLN A 144 -7.19 4.86 29.05
N GLN A 145 -7.30 3.69 28.41
CA GLN A 145 -6.23 3.17 27.57
C GLN A 145 -6.02 4.01 26.30
N ILE A 146 -7.08 4.56 25.71
CA ILE A 146 -6.98 5.49 24.58
C ILE A 146 -6.26 6.78 24.99
N ALA A 147 -6.62 7.35 26.15
CA ALA A 147 -5.93 8.53 26.69
C ALA A 147 -4.44 8.23 26.94
N ARG A 148 -4.15 7.09 27.58
CA ARG A 148 -2.78 6.64 27.84
C ARG A 148 -1.97 6.42 26.55
N THR A 149 -2.54 5.77 25.54
CA THR A 149 -1.84 5.53 24.27
C THR A 149 -1.62 6.81 23.49
N LYS A 150 -2.54 7.79 23.59
CA LYS A 150 -2.36 9.13 23.04
C LYS A 150 -1.17 9.85 23.68
N GLU A 151 -1.03 9.77 25.00
CA GLU A 151 0.13 10.33 25.71
C GLU A 151 1.43 9.62 25.33
N ILE A 152 1.44 8.29 25.31
CA ILE A 152 2.60 7.51 24.87
C ILE A 152 2.98 7.87 23.45
N LYS A 153 2.03 8.02 22.53
CA LYS A 153 2.28 8.44 21.14
C LYS A 153 2.94 9.82 21.09
N LYS A 154 2.47 10.76 21.91
CA LYS A 154 3.06 12.11 21.98
C LYS A 154 4.49 12.08 22.52
N LEU A 155 4.73 11.25 23.54
CA LEU A 155 6.06 11.11 24.17
C LEU A 155 7.05 10.31 23.31
N ALA A 156 6.56 9.31 22.58
CA ALA A 156 7.34 8.48 21.66
C ALA A 156 7.53 9.12 20.29
N GLY A 157 6.83 10.24 20.03
CA GLY A 157 7.04 11.06 18.85
C GLY A 157 8.42 11.73 18.88
N PRO A 158 8.89 12.25 17.73
CA PRO A 158 10.16 12.97 17.66
C PRO A 158 10.12 14.23 18.53
N GLN A 159 11.18 14.46 19.30
CA GLN A 159 11.28 15.61 20.22
C GLN A 159 11.85 16.88 19.56
N GLY A 160 12.10 16.86 18.25
CA GLY A 160 12.69 17.96 17.50
C GLY A 160 12.42 17.86 16.00
N PRO A 161 12.94 18.82 15.20
CA PRO A 161 12.80 18.80 13.75
C PRO A 161 13.39 17.51 13.19
N LEU A 162 12.54 16.71 12.53
CA LEU A 162 12.93 15.50 11.83
C LEU A 162 13.67 15.90 10.55
N ASP A 163 14.99 16.03 10.64
CA ASP A 163 15.85 16.02 9.46
C ASP A 163 16.49 14.66 9.36
N HIS A 164 16.43 14.05 8.18
CA HIS A 164 17.01 12.75 7.97
C HIS A 164 17.80 12.74 6.68
N ALA A 165 18.86 11.95 6.68
CA ALA A 165 19.64 11.75 5.48
C ALA A 165 18.75 11.08 4.42
N GLY A 166 18.76 11.62 3.20
CA GLY A 166 18.06 11.10 2.03
C GLY A 166 16.69 11.70 1.72
N LEU A 167 15.97 12.27 2.69
CA LEU A 167 14.68 12.92 2.40
C LEU A 167 14.36 14.11 3.33
N HIS A 168 13.58 15.05 2.79
CA HIS A 168 13.15 16.25 3.46
C HIS A 168 11.71 16.09 3.95
N CYS A 169 11.49 16.08 5.27
CA CYS A 169 10.17 15.85 5.88
C CYS A 169 9.31 17.11 6.07
N GLY A 170 9.68 18.28 5.53
CA GLY A 170 8.85 19.49 5.54
C GLY A 170 8.66 20.18 6.90
N GLN A 171 9.33 19.71 7.96
CA GLN A 171 9.13 20.20 9.33
C GLN A 171 10.43 20.70 9.99
N GLY A 172 11.50 20.86 9.21
CA GLY A 172 12.85 21.11 9.71
C GLY A 172 13.58 22.26 9.01
N SER A 173 13.64 23.39 9.73
CA SER A 173 14.43 24.62 9.52
C SER A 173 13.94 25.62 8.47
N ALA A 174 13.83 26.88 8.91
CA ALA A 174 13.27 28.03 8.20
C ALA A 174 14.22 28.65 7.15
N ASP A 175 15.38 28.05 6.90
CA ASP A 175 16.46 28.72 6.16
C ASP A 175 16.30 28.62 4.64
N VAL A 176 15.72 27.52 4.12
CA VAL A 176 15.51 27.33 2.68
C VAL A 176 14.18 26.57 2.45
N PRO A 177 13.22 27.15 1.71
CA PRO A 177 11.96 26.47 1.40
C PRO A 177 12.21 25.36 0.37
N LEU A 178 12.35 24.12 0.85
CA LEU A 178 12.39 22.91 0.02
C LEU A 178 10.98 22.28 -0.01
N PRO A 179 10.60 21.60 -1.10
CA PRO A 179 9.33 20.89 -1.17
C PRO A 179 9.22 19.79 -0.10
N ASP A 180 8.03 19.65 0.47
CA ASP A 180 7.73 18.57 1.42
C ASP A 180 7.90 17.19 0.77
N ASN A 181 8.48 16.26 1.52
CA ASN A 181 8.77 14.90 1.08
C ASN A 181 9.72 14.80 -0.13
N LEU A 182 10.65 15.75 -0.26
CA LEU A 182 11.69 15.71 -1.29
C LEU A 182 12.73 14.62 -1.00
N ILE A 183 12.89 13.66 -1.92
CA ILE A 183 13.98 12.68 -1.88
C ILE A 183 15.20 13.27 -2.60
N TYR A 184 16.27 13.53 -1.86
CA TYR A 184 17.47 14.19 -2.40
C TYR A 184 18.12 13.38 -3.53
N GLU A 185 18.14 12.06 -3.37
CA GLU A 185 18.71 11.13 -4.35
C GLU A 185 18.05 11.29 -5.72
N ASN A 186 16.71 11.35 -5.80
CA ASN A 186 16.00 11.50 -7.06
C ASN A 186 16.42 12.74 -7.86
N VAL A 187 16.68 13.85 -7.17
CA VAL A 187 17.11 15.11 -7.81
C VAL A 187 18.52 14.99 -8.37
N VAL A 188 19.44 14.37 -7.62
CA VAL A 188 20.82 14.12 -8.08
C VAL A 188 20.81 13.10 -9.24
N CYS A 189 20.00 12.05 -9.14
CA CYS A 189 19.83 11.02 -10.17
C CYS A 189 19.35 11.58 -11.51
N ALA A 190 18.44 12.56 -11.48
CA ALA A 190 17.79 13.12 -12.65
C ALA A 190 18.79 13.62 -13.70
N ILE A 191 19.90 14.25 -13.29
CA ILE A 191 20.93 14.75 -14.22
C ILE A 191 21.53 13.60 -15.04
N GLY A 192 21.87 12.49 -14.37
CA GLY A 192 22.43 11.31 -15.04
C GLY A 192 21.40 10.56 -15.90
N GLU A 193 20.13 10.57 -15.48
CA GLU A 193 19.03 9.96 -16.24
C GLU A 193 18.72 10.72 -17.53
N ASP A 194 18.75 12.05 -17.50
CA ASP A 194 18.59 12.89 -18.68
C ASP A 194 19.67 12.57 -19.74
N ILE A 195 20.93 12.47 -19.32
CA ILE A 195 22.02 12.10 -20.23
C ILE A 195 21.87 10.68 -20.76
N LYS A 196 21.57 9.72 -19.88
CA LYS A 196 21.52 8.29 -20.21
C LYS A 196 20.34 7.93 -21.11
N TYR A 197 19.15 8.44 -20.80
CA TYR A 197 17.91 8.01 -21.45
C TYR A 197 17.37 9.03 -22.46
N ARG A 198 17.58 10.34 -22.23
CA ARG A 198 17.09 11.39 -23.14
C ARG A 198 18.14 11.86 -24.12
N HIS A 199 19.42 11.49 -23.92
CA HIS A 199 20.56 11.96 -24.71
C HIS A 199 20.58 13.50 -24.79
N ALA A 200 20.16 14.15 -23.71
CA ALA A 200 20.10 15.60 -23.60
C ALA A 200 20.35 16.01 -22.15
N LEU A 201 20.98 17.15 -21.93
CA LEU A 201 21.14 17.75 -20.62
C LEU A 201 20.22 18.97 -20.50
N HIS A 202 19.19 18.85 -19.66
CA HIS A 202 18.27 19.96 -19.39
C HIS A 202 18.87 20.90 -18.33
N LEU A 203 19.18 22.13 -18.74
CA LEU A 203 19.68 23.17 -17.82
C LEU A 203 18.53 24.05 -17.33
N THR A 204 17.55 24.31 -18.18
CA THR A 204 16.32 25.06 -17.87
C THR A 204 15.18 24.52 -18.73
N SER A 205 13.93 24.82 -18.39
CA SER A 205 12.75 24.38 -19.14
C SER A 205 12.79 24.70 -20.64
N THR A 206 13.56 25.71 -21.04
CA THR A 206 13.71 26.15 -22.44
C THR A 206 15.04 25.76 -23.08
N PHE A 207 16.05 25.38 -22.29
CA PHE A 207 17.42 25.22 -22.78
C PHE A 207 17.96 23.82 -22.47
N GLN A 208 18.30 23.10 -23.54
CA GLN A 208 18.80 21.73 -23.50
C GLN A 208 20.03 21.59 -24.41
N ILE A 209 21.05 20.89 -23.91
CA ILE A 209 22.23 20.54 -24.70
C ILE A 209 22.03 19.12 -25.23
N LYS A 210 22.09 18.92 -26.54
CA LYS A 210 22.06 17.57 -27.13
C LYS A 210 23.38 16.86 -26.83
N VAL A 211 23.31 15.64 -26.33
CA VAL A 211 24.47 14.86 -25.89
C VAL A 211 24.63 13.63 -26.79
N GLU A 212 25.87 13.36 -27.19
CA GLU A 212 26.20 12.13 -27.93
C GLU A 212 26.05 10.89 -27.04
N PRO A 213 25.69 9.72 -27.62
CA PRO A 213 25.59 8.49 -26.85
C PRO A 213 26.95 8.14 -26.20
N ASN A 214 26.89 7.56 -25.00
CA ASN A 214 28.05 7.11 -24.20
C ASN A 214 28.97 8.22 -23.64
N LYS A 215 28.56 9.49 -23.66
CA LYS A 215 29.25 10.55 -22.92
C LYS A 215 28.76 10.62 -21.47
N THR A 216 29.70 10.79 -20.53
CA THR A 216 29.37 11.04 -19.12
C THR A 216 29.18 12.53 -18.86
N LEU A 217 28.57 12.88 -17.71
CA LEU A 217 28.46 14.30 -17.29
C LEU A 217 29.85 14.97 -17.22
N ARG A 218 30.85 14.23 -16.73
CA ARG A 218 32.24 14.68 -16.67
C ARG A 218 32.80 15.00 -18.05
N ASP A 219 32.53 14.16 -19.06
CA ASP A 219 32.98 14.40 -20.44
C ASP A 219 32.32 15.63 -21.07
N ILE A 220 31.04 15.85 -20.79
CA ILE A 220 30.29 17.01 -21.29
C ILE A 220 30.87 18.30 -20.70
N ILE A 221 31.08 18.30 -19.38
CA ILE A 221 31.60 19.46 -18.67
C ILE A 221 33.06 19.73 -19.05
N SER A 222 33.91 18.70 -19.14
CA SER A 222 35.31 18.87 -19.54
C SER A 222 35.43 19.39 -20.97
N ALA A 223 34.59 18.93 -21.89
CA ALA A 223 34.53 19.46 -23.26
C ALA A 223 34.06 20.93 -23.29
N ALA A 224 33.10 21.31 -22.44
CA ALA A 224 32.67 22.69 -22.30
C ALA A 224 33.78 23.59 -21.71
N VAL A 225 34.53 23.07 -20.72
CA VAL A 225 35.68 23.77 -20.13
C VAL A 225 36.82 23.90 -21.13
N GLN A 226 37.12 22.90 -21.96
CA GLN A 226 38.20 23.02 -22.96
C GLN A 226 37.89 24.02 -24.08
N LYS A 227 36.61 24.17 -24.44
CA LYS A 227 36.18 25.16 -25.45
C LYS A 227 36.27 26.60 -24.96
N THR A 228 36.36 26.80 -23.66
CA THR A 228 36.27 28.11 -23.03
C THR A 228 37.50 28.32 -22.18
N ASP A 229 38.28 29.37 -22.45
CA ASP A 229 39.35 29.75 -21.53
C ASP A 229 38.74 30.32 -20.24
N LEU A 230 38.33 29.44 -19.33
CA LEU A 230 37.65 29.78 -18.08
C LEU A 230 38.66 30.35 -17.08
N PRO A 231 38.28 31.38 -16.31
CA PRO A 231 39.09 31.83 -15.19
C PRO A 231 39.36 30.67 -14.23
N ALA A 232 40.58 30.62 -13.65
CA ALA A 232 40.98 29.54 -12.73
C ALA A 232 39.94 29.27 -11.63
N ARG A 233 39.34 30.33 -11.08
CA ARG A 233 38.29 30.24 -10.06
C ARG A 233 37.04 29.47 -10.51
N ASP A 234 36.59 29.65 -11.74
CA ASP A 234 35.41 28.97 -12.27
C ASP A 234 35.72 27.50 -12.60
N SER A 235 36.94 27.23 -13.07
CA SER A 235 37.44 25.86 -13.28
C SER A 235 37.44 25.06 -11.96
N ASP A 236 37.93 25.67 -10.87
CA ASP A 236 37.96 25.04 -9.56
C ASP A 236 36.55 24.71 -9.04
N LEU A 237 35.59 25.63 -9.20
CA LEU A 237 34.19 25.43 -8.78
C LEU A 237 33.50 24.30 -9.57
N VAL A 238 33.81 24.19 -10.87
CA VAL A 238 33.30 23.11 -11.72
C VAL A 238 33.91 21.76 -11.35
N ALA A 239 35.21 21.73 -11.02
CA ALA A 239 35.88 20.54 -10.51
C ALA A 239 35.31 20.10 -9.15
N GLU A 240 35.06 21.05 -8.25
CA GLU A 240 34.40 20.83 -6.96
C GLU A 240 32.99 20.26 -7.14
N PHE A 241 32.20 20.84 -8.06
CA PHE A 241 30.88 20.30 -8.43
C PHE A 241 30.96 18.84 -8.87
N LEU A 242 31.86 18.51 -9.80
CA LEU A 242 31.99 17.15 -10.32
C LEU A 242 32.35 16.15 -9.23
N ALA A 243 33.33 16.48 -8.37
CA ALA A 243 33.72 15.62 -7.26
C ALA A 243 32.56 15.42 -6.28
N HIS A 244 31.81 16.48 -5.96
CA HIS A 244 30.66 16.41 -5.06
C HIS A 244 29.50 15.60 -5.68
N TYR A 245 29.18 15.81 -6.96
CA TYR A 245 28.17 15.05 -7.68
C TYR A 245 28.50 13.55 -7.73
N GLU A 246 29.74 13.19 -8.06
CA GLU A 246 30.16 11.78 -8.12
C GLU A 246 30.11 11.12 -6.74
N LYS A 247 30.51 11.84 -5.69
CA LYS A 247 30.34 11.38 -4.31
C LYS A 247 28.86 11.10 -4.02
N LEU A 248 27.96 12.04 -4.30
CA LEU A 248 26.53 11.87 -4.01
C LEU A 248 25.88 10.75 -4.84
N ARG A 249 26.30 10.57 -6.09
CA ARG A 249 25.73 9.59 -7.02
C ARG A 249 26.23 8.17 -6.80
N PHE A 250 27.51 8.00 -6.45
CA PHE A 250 28.18 6.70 -6.49
C PHE A 250 28.69 6.20 -5.13
N SER A 251 28.67 7.01 -4.08
CA SER A 251 29.15 6.57 -2.76
C SER A 251 28.25 5.55 -2.06
N GLY A 252 26.97 5.48 -2.43
CA GLY A 252 25.97 4.65 -1.74
C GLY A 252 25.61 5.12 -0.32
N GLN A 253 26.10 6.29 0.10
CA GLN A 253 25.76 6.89 1.39
C GLN A 253 24.51 7.78 1.28
N PRO A 254 23.67 7.85 2.32
CA PRO A 254 22.48 8.70 2.29
C PRO A 254 22.88 10.18 2.31
N ILE A 255 22.28 10.97 1.44
CA ILE A 255 22.63 12.38 1.22
C ILE A 255 22.12 13.23 2.39
N THR A 256 22.99 14.02 3.02
CA THR A 256 22.57 14.96 4.08
C THR A 256 21.99 16.25 3.49
N LYS A 257 21.14 16.97 4.25
CA LYS A 257 20.56 18.25 3.82
C LYS A 257 21.65 19.27 3.44
N THR A 258 22.73 19.35 4.22
CA THR A 258 23.86 20.25 3.95
C THR A 258 24.56 19.91 2.64
N GLU A 259 24.84 18.63 2.39
CA GLU A 259 25.46 18.20 1.13
C GLU A 259 24.56 18.45 -0.07
N PHE A 260 23.25 18.25 0.09
CA PHE A 260 22.28 18.54 -0.95
C PHE A 260 22.19 20.04 -1.27
N LEU A 261 22.19 20.92 -0.27
CA LEU A 261 22.21 22.36 -0.48
C LEU A 261 23.51 22.83 -1.15
N THR A 262 24.66 22.26 -0.77
CA THR A 262 25.93 22.53 -1.46
C THR A 262 25.87 22.09 -2.92
N PHE A 263 25.30 20.91 -3.20
CA PHE A 263 25.09 20.42 -4.56
C PHE A 263 24.24 21.40 -5.39
N LEU A 264 23.12 21.90 -4.85
CA LEU A 264 22.28 22.86 -5.56
C LEU A 264 23.01 24.17 -5.88
N ARG A 265 23.81 24.69 -4.95
CA ARG A 265 24.61 25.91 -5.15
C ARG A 265 25.68 25.72 -6.25
N LEU A 266 26.42 24.61 -6.18
CA LEU A 266 27.45 24.28 -7.16
C LEU A 266 26.87 24.01 -8.56
N TRP A 267 25.70 23.35 -8.62
CA TRP A 267 24.99 23.10 -9.86
C TRP A 267 24.50 24.40 -10.51
N ASP A 268 23.98 25.35 -9.74
CA ASP A 268 23.52 26.63 -10.27
C ASP A 268 24.65 27.44 -10.94
N HIS A 269 25.83 27.44 -10.31
CA HIS A 269 27.03 28.06 -10.88
C HIS A 269 27.47 27.36 -12.17
N THR A 270 27.60 26.03 -12.11
CA THR A 270 28.00 25.19 -13.26
C THR A 270 27.03 25.35 -14.43
N ARG A 271 25.73 25.36 -14.15
CA ARG A 271 24.69 25.61 -15.15
C ARG A 271 24.84 26.97 -15.81
N THR A 272 25.13 28.00 -15.04
CA THR A 272 25.31 29.36 -15.57
C THR A 272 26.51 29.42 -16.50
N ILE A 273 27.60 28.74 -16.16
CA ILE A 273 28.77 28.60 -17.04
C ILE A 273 28.39 27.85 -18.33
N LEU A 274 27.71 26.70 -18.23
CA LEU A 274 27.32 25.89 -19.39
C LEU A 274 26.36 26.65 -20.33
N LYS A 275 25.46 27.47 -19.79
CA LYS A 275 24.58 28.32 -20.61
C LYS A 275 25.32 29.39 -21.41
N ARG A 276 26.46 29.87 -20.95
CA ARG A 276 27.25 30.86 -21.69
C ARG A 276 27.93 30.26 -22.93
N GLN A 277 27.96 28.94 -23.06
CA GLN A 277 28.72 28.22 -24.10
C GLN A 277 27.93 27.86 -25.36
N VAL A 278 26.62 28.09 -25.38
CA VAL A 278 25.72 27.76 -26.49
C VAL A 278 24.89 28.98 -26.83
#